data_AF-A0A9X6NQ46-F1
#
_entry.id   AF-A0A9X6NQ46-F1
#
_cell.length_a   1.000
_cell.length_b   1.000
_cell.length_c   1.000
_cell.angle_alpha   90.00
_cell.angle_beta   90.00
_cell.angle_gamma   90.00
#
_symmetry.space_group_name_H-M   'P 1'
#
loop_
_entity.id
_entity.type
_entity.pdbx_description
1 polymer ?
#
loop_
_entity_poly.entity_id
_entity_poly.type
_entity_poly.pdbx_seq_one_letter_code
_entity_poly.pdbx_strand_id
1 'polypeptide(L)'
;MESWKSSSFHAPFQCPTGIGGEIRKAVEGIVQADKALLRAKLPIKPWQLYVKERANTTTADIPEEGPKRGAAFVRLKREFDNLPKEEQERYGVMSAKKRDELEQRKAKKKVLPKKALSPYNIFVRERFPFCPTDMTAKDYLAALALDFKKLTPKQLAKYVEESRKDQERVKRALGVLRPDPKSKRSPTAYTLFIRDNLRAHSDGGPMREAMVKAGAAWRTAAPEVRIKYETMARDMAPAGQKHPETRTRAPTAYNFYLQELARRRVEGESLADVMKTAGALWKTLDASERERYDHLAKVGKIKFLEEKEKDAAHDVRVT
;
A
#
# COMPACT_ATOMS: atom_id res chain seq x y z
N MET A 1 78.40 -4.87 9.34
CA MET A 1 78.18 -6.31 9.55
C MET A 1 76.77 -6.61 9.07
N GLU A 2 76.71 -7.34 7.97
CA GLU A 2 75.55 -7.44 7.09
C GLU A 2 74.48 -8.40 7.61
N SER A 3 73.24 -7.99 7.38
CA SER A 3 71.98 -8.64 7.75
C SER A 3 71.71 -9.87 6.87
N TRP A 4 71.24 -10.93 7.51
CA TRP A 4 70.99 -12.24 6.91
C TRP A 4 69.84 -12.24 5.89
N LYS A 5 70.12 -12.83 4.73
CA LYS A 5 69.13 -13.25 3.73
C LYS A 5 68.48 -14.56 4.20
N SER A 6 67.15 -14.58 4.29
CA SER A 6 66.37 -15.82 4.26
C SER A 6 65.35 -15.73 3.14
N SER A 7 65.68 -16.42 2.05
CA SER A 7 64.86 -16.61 0.86
C SER A 7 63.98 -17.82 1.07
N SER A 8 62.67 -17.62 1.18
CA SER A 8 61.69 -18.70 1.13
C SER A 8 60.75 -18.47 -0.05
N PHE A 9 61.01 -19.26 -1.10
CA PHE A 9 60.17 -19.42 -2.28
C PHE A 9 58.76 -19.89 -1.87
N HIS A 10 57.74 -19.12 -2.22
CA HIS A 10 56.36 -19.60 -2.32
C HIS A 10 55.97 -19.53 -3.80
N ALA A 11 55.89 -20.70 -4.44
CA ALA A 11 55.29 -20.81 -5.76
C ALA A 11 53.77 -20.59 -5.63
N PRO A 12 53.17 -19.67 -6.40
CA PRO A 12 51.73 -19.46 -6.37
C PRO A 12 51.02 -20.67 -6.99
N PHE A 13 50.17 -21.32 -6.21
CA PHE A 13 49.20 -22.30 -6.69
C PHE A 13 48.32 -21.64 -7.76
N GLN A 14 48.58 -21.94 -9.04
CA GLN A 14 47.70 -21.57 -10.14
C GLN A 14 46.51 -22.53 -10.13
N CYS A 15 45.41 -22.13 -9.49
CA CYS A 15 44.13 -22.81 -9.64
C CYS A 15 43.66 -22.70 -11.10
N PRO A 16 43.26 -23.81 -11.76
CA PRO A 16 42.78 -23.77 -13.13
C PRO A 16 41.47 -23.00 -13.22
N THR A 17 41.55 -21.78 -13.75
CA THR A 17 40.42 -20.89 -14.06
C THR A 17 39.71 -21.35 -15.33
N GLY A 18 39.20 -22.60 -15.36
CA GLY A 18 38.73 -23.22 -16.60
C GLY A 18 37.24 -23.12 -16.88
N ILE A 19 36.37 -23.14 -15.85
CA ILE A 19 34.92 -23.33 -16.08
C ILE A 19 34.06 -22.35 -15.26
N GLY A 20 34.56 -21.88 -14.12
CA GLY A 20 33.82 -20.94 -13.27
C GLY A 20 33.69 -19.52 -13.85
N GLY A 21 34.60 -19.10 -14.72
CA GLY A 21 34.63 -17.74 -15.27
C GLY A 21 33.49 -17.45 -16.25
N GLU A 22 33.18 -18.40 -17.13
CA GLU A 22 32.10 -18.26 -18.11
C GLU A 22 30.71 -18.31 -17.46
N ILE A 23 30.53 -19.22 -16.49
CA ILE A 23 29.28 -19.30 -15.71
C ILE A 23 29.07 -17.99 -14.92
N ARG A 24 30.11 -17.43 -14.32
CA ARG A 24 30.01 -16.16 -13.58
C ARG A 24 29.65 -14.98 -14.49
N LYS A 25 30.26 -14.89 -15.68
CA LYS A 25 29.92 -13.88 -16.69
C LYS A 25 28.49 -14.04 -17.20
N ALA A 26 28.01 -15.26 -17.41
CA ALA A 26 26.63 -15.52 -17.83
C ALA A 26 25.62 -15.12 -16.74
N VAL A 27 25.90 -15.45 -15.47
CA VAL A 27 25.06 -15.05 -14.33
C VAL A 27 25.06 -13.54 -14.13
N GLU A 28 26.22 -12.88 -14.24
CA GLU A 28 26.32 -11.41 -14.17
C GLU A 28 25.58 -10.74 -15.33
N GLY A 29 25.63 -11.31 -16.54
CA GLY A 29 24.86 -10.86 -17.69
C GLY A 29 23.35 -10.94 -17.47
N ILE A 30 22.85 -12.03 -16.88
CA ILE A 30 21.43 -12.18 -16.52
C ILE A 30 21.04 -11.18 -15.43
N VAL A 31 21.87 -10.98 -14.40
CA VAL A 31 21.60 -10.01 -13.32
C VAL A 31 21.65 -8.57 -13.84
N GLN A 32 22.57 -8.25 -14.76
CA GLN A 32 22.64 -6.95 -15.44
C GLN A 32 21.41 -6.74 -16.33
N ALA A 33 20.98 -7.75 -17.09
CA ALA A 33 19.78 -7.69 -17.90
C ALA A 33 18.52 -7.52 -17.04
N ASP A 34 18.40 -8.22 -15.91
CA ASP A 34 17.29 -8.05 -14.97
C ASP A 34 17.32 -6.68 -14.28
N LYS A 35 18.50 -6.17 -13.90
CA LYS A 35 18.64 -4.79 -13.39
C LYS A 35 18.28 -3.76 -14.47
N ALA A 36 18.63 -4.00 -15.73
CA ALA A 36 18.27 -3.14 -16.85
C ALA A 36 16.75 -3.20 -17.13
N LEU A 37 16.13 -4.38 -17.07
CA LEU A 37 14.68 -4.58 -17.19
C LEU A 37 13.92 -3.91 -16.04
N LEU A 38 14.45 -3.97 -14.82
CA LEU A 38 13.91 -3.26 -13.65
C LEU A 38 14.07 -1.73 -13.77
N ARG A 39 15.17 -1.25 -14.35
CA ARG A 39 15.38 0.18 -14.66
C ARG A 39 14.54 0.66 -15.84
N ALA A 40 14.23 -0.20 -16.80
CA ALA A 40 13.44 0.08 -17.99
C ALA A 40 11.94 0.29 -17.70
N LYS A 41 11.51 0.26 -16.43
CA LYS A 41 10.11 0.48 -16.02
C LYS A 41 9.13 -0.44 -16.76
N LEU A 42 9.59 -1.64 -17.12
CA LEU A 42 8.76 -2.58 -17.85
C LEU A 42 7.56 -2.99 -17.00
N PRO A 43 6.43 -3.29 -17.64
CA PRO A 43 5.24 -3.70 -16.93
C PRO A 43 5.53 -4.92 -16.05
N ILE A 44 4.95 -4.91 -14.85
CA ILE A 44 5.01 -6.07 -13.96
C ILE A 44 4.51 -7.28 -14.75
N LYS A 45 5.30 -8.35 -14.80
CA LYS A 45 4.90 -9.59 -15.48
C LYS A 45 4.00 -10.40 -14.54
N PRO A 46 3.01 -11.15 -15.05
CA PRO A 46 2.08 -11.93 -14.23
C PRO A 46 2.77 -12.82 -13.19
N TRP A 47 3.82 -13.54 -13.61
CA TRP A 47 4.59 -14.42 -12.73
C TRP A 47 5.30 -13.70 -11.57
N GLN A 48 5.63 -12.41 -11.71
CA GLN A 48 6.23 -11.63 -10.63
C GLN A 48 5.24 -11.37 -9.49
N LEU A 49 3.94 -11.27 -9.81
CA LEU A 49 2.89 -11.18 -8.79
C LEU A 49 2.68 -12.50 -8.07
N TYR A 50 2.71 -13.60 -8.82
CA TYR A 50 2.68 -14.95 -8.25
C TYR A 50 3.82 -15.17 -7.26
N VAL A 51 5.06 -14.83 -7.65
CA VAL A 51 6.23 -14.91 -6.76
C VAL A 51 6.03 -14.09 -5.50
N LYS A 52 5.50 -12.86 -5.61
CA LYS A 52 5.26 -11.98 -4.47
C LYS A 52 4.21 -12.54 -3.51
N GLU A 53 3.14 -13.13 -4.04
CA GLU A 53 2.07 -13.76 -3.24
C GLU A 53 2.61 -14.98 -2.51
N ARG A 54 3.35 -15.86 -3.21
CA ARG A 54 4.02 -17.04 -2.64
C ARG A 54 5.09 -16.69 -1.62
N ALA A 55 5.86 -15.61 -1.82
CA ALA A 55 6.86 -15.17 -0.85
C ALA A 55 6.23 -14.69 0.47
N ASN A 56 5.01 -14.12 0.43
CA ASN A 56 4.31 -13.71 1.65
C ASN A 56 3.76 -14.89 2.43
N THR A 57 3.30 -15.95 1.74
CA THR A 57 2.80 -17.18 2.39
C THR A 57 3.92 -18.10 2.86
N THR A 58 5.07 -18.03 2.21
CA THR A 58 6.22 -18.93 2.43
C THR A 58 7.37 -18.15 3.07
N THR A 59 7.05 -17.36 4.11
CA THR A 59 8.03 -16.54 4.83
C THR A 59 9.09 -17.38 5.57
N ALA A 60 8.94 -18.71 5.61
CA ALA A 60 9.84 -19.61 6.30
C ALA A 60 11.08 -20.06 5.49
N ASP A 61 11.07 -20.06 4.16
CA ASP A 61 12.06 -20.84 3.38
C ASP A 61 12.85 -20.06 2.29
N ILE A 62 12.76 -18.73 2.24
CA ILE A 62 13.60 -17.96 1.30
C ILE A 62 14.85 -17.47 2.05
N PRO A 63 16.02 -18.12 1.91
CA PRO A 63 17.24 -17.67 2.56
C PRO A 63 17.58 -16.24 2.11
N GLU A 64 17.81 -15.36 3.09
CA GLU A 64 17.87 -13.90 2.89
C GLU A 64 19.04 -13.48 1.98
N GLU A 65 20.15 -14.22 1.97
CA GLU A 65 21.30 -13.93 1.10
C GLU A 65 21.97 -15.18 0.51
N GLY A 66 22.28 -15.12 -0.79
CA GLY A 66 23.15 -16.06 -1.49
C GLY A 66 22.75 -16.39 -2.94
N PRO A 67 23.60 -17.16 -3.66
CA PRO A 67 23.35 -17.68 -5.02
C PRO A 67 22.01 -18.42 -5.17
N LYS A 68 21.43 -18.86 -4.04
CA LYS A 68 20.15 -19.55 -3.92
C LYS A 68 18.94 -18.67 -4.24
N ARG A 69 19.05 -17.34 -4.19
CA ARG A 69 17.93 -16.44 -4.51
C ARG A 69 17.52 -16.55 -5.98
N GLY A 70 18.50 -16.62 -6.90
CA GLY A 70 18.25 -16.85 -8.32
C GLY A 70 17.56 -18.19 -8.59
N ALA A 71 18.00 -19.25 -7.91
CA ALA A 71 17.39 -20.58 -8.02
C ALA A 71 15.93 -20.60 -7.56
N ALA A 72 15.60 -19.91 -6.46
CA ALA A 72 14.23 -19.78 -5.99
C ALA A 72 13.33 -19.04 -7.00
N PHE A 73 13.82 -17.98 -7.64
CA PHE A 73 13.07 -17.29 -8.70
C PHE A 73 12.82 -18.17 -9.92
N VAL A 74 13.82 -18.93 -10.38
CA VAL A 74 13.67 -19.86 -11.50
C VAL A 74 12.66 -20.96 -11.18
N ARG A 75 12.71 -21.51 -9.96
CA ARG A 75 11.74 -22.50 -9.49
C ARG A 75 10.32 -21.94 -9.48
N LEU A 76 10.09 -20.80 -8.84
CA LEU A 76 8.76 -20.18 -8.78
C LEU A 76 8.23 -19.77 -10.15
N LYS A 77 9.12 -19.39 -11.08
CA LYS A 77 8.73 -19.13 -12.46
C LYS A 77 8.27 -20.41 -13.17
N ARG A 78 9.00 -21.53 -13.01
CA ARG A 78 8.54 -22.84 -13.54
C ARG A 78 7.22 -23.28 -12.92
N GLU A 79 7.04 -23.08 -11.61
CA GLU A 79 5.76 -23.33 -10.94
C GLU A 79 4.64 -22.50 -11.56
N PHE A 80 4.88 -21.22 -11.86
CA PHE A 80 3.94 -20.36 -12.58
C PHE A 80 3.63 -20.87 -14.00
N ASP A 81 4.65 -21.24 -14.77
CA ASP A 81 4.50 -21.72 -16.16
C ASP A 81 3.70 -23.03 -16.22
N ASN A 82 3.72 -23.84 -15.14
CA ASN A 82 2.95 -25.07 -15.00
C ASN A 82 1.54 -24.88 -14.39
N LEU A 83 1.15 -23.66 -14.02
CA LEU A 83 -0.20 -23.42 -13.50
C LEU A 83 -1.25 -23.64 -14.59
N PRO A 84 -2.49 -24.02 -14.22
CA PRO A 84 -3.62 -24.00 -15.14
C PRO A 84 -3.74 -22.63 -15.82
N LYS A 85 -4.10 -22.63 -17.10
CA LYS A 85 -4.21 -21.40 -17.91
C LYS A 85 -5.11 -20.34 -17.26
N GLU A 86 -6.21 -20.77 -16.63
CA GLU A 86 -7.13 -19.91 -15.88
C GLU A 86 -6.45 -19.15 -14.74
N GLU A 87 -5.55 -19.81 -13.99
CA GLU A 87 -4.78 -19.17 -12.94
C GLU A 87 -3.74 -18.20 -13.51
N GLN A 88 -3.07 -18.57 -14.60
CA GLN A 88 -2.13 -17.67 -15.28
C GLN A 88 -2.83 -16.40 -15.78
N GLU A 89 -4.04 -16.54 -16.34
CA GLU A 89 -4.90 -15.43 -16.78
C GLU A 89 -5.33 -14.55 -15.60
N ARG A 90 -5.70 -15.14 -14.45
CA ARG A 90 -5.98 -14.39 -13.22
C ARG A 90 -4.81 -13.50 -12.80
N TYR A 91 -3.58 -14.01 -12.83
CA TYR A 91 -2.38 -13.20 -12.57
C TYR A 91 -2.13 -12.15 -13.67
N GLY A 92 -2.50 -12.46 -14.92
CA GLY A 92 -2.55 -11.51 -16.03
C GLY A 92 -3.41 -10.28 -15.72
N VAL A 93 -4.66 -10.51 -15.31
CA VAL A 93 -5.63 -9.47 -14.94
C VAL A 93 -5.14 -8.67 -13.73
N MET A 94 -4.63 -9.35 -12.69
CA MET A 94 -4.07 -8.65 -11.51
C MET A 94 -2.88 -7.76 -11.87
N SER A 95 -2.04 -8.19 -12.81
CA SER A 95 -0.90 -7.42 -13.27
C SER A 95 -1.29 -6.21 -14.10
N ALA A 96 -2.29 -6.36 -14.99
CA ALA A 96 -2.88 -5.24 -15.71
C ALA A 96 -3.48 -4.21 -14.73
N LYS A 97 -4.28 -4.65 -13.75
CA LYS A 97 -4.84 -3.76 -12.72
C LYS A 97 -3.78 -2.99 -11.93
N LYS A 98 -2.69 -3.66 -11.51
CA LYS A 98 -1.58 -2.99 -10.81
C LYS A 98 -0.82 -2.02 -11.70
N ARG A 99 -0.71 -2.31 -12.99
CA ARG A 99 -0.13 -1.38 -13.97
C ARG A 99 -0.98 -0.12 -14.08
N ASP A 100 -2.29 -0.26 -14.20
CA ASP A 100 -3.22 0.87 -14.27
C ASP A 100 -3.20 1.69 -12.97
N GLU A 101 -3.18 1.02 -11.80
CA GLU A 101 -3.03 1.70 -10.52
C GLU A 101 -1.70 2.48 -10.43
N LEU A 102 -0.60 1.88 -10.90
CA LEU A 102 0.71 2.54 -10.93
C LEU A 102 0.71 3.74 -11.88
N GLU A 103 0.12 3.62 -13.07
CA GLU A 103 -0.03 4.73 -14.02
C GLU A 103 -0.94 5.83 -13.45
N GLN A 104 -2.04 5.49 -12.78
CA GLN A 104 -2.86 6.46 -12.06
C GLN A 104 -2.08 7.17 -10.96
N ARG A 105 -1.24 6.44 -10.20
CA ARG A 105 -0.36 7.05 -9.18
C ARG A 105 0.69 7.95 -9.82
N LYS A 106 1.25 7.58 -10.98
CA LYS A 106 2.18 8.42 -11.73
C LYS A 106 1.48 9.66 -12.28
N ALA A 107 0.29 9.52 -12.85
CA ALA A 107 -0.53 10.63 -13.32
C ALA A 107 -0.83 11.60 -12.18
N LYS A 108 -1.30 11.10 -11.02
CA LYS A 108 -1.49 11.90 -9.80
C LYS A 108 -0.20 12.60 -9.34
N LYS A 109 0.95 11.92 -9.40
CA LYS A 109 2.25 12.53 -9.07
C LYS A 109 2.70 13.58 -10.08
N LYS A 110 2.35 13.44 -11.37
CA LYS A 110 2.65 14.42 -12.42
C LYS A 110 1.86 15.72 -12.26
N VAL A 111 0.64 15.63 -11.73
CA VAL A 111 -0.22 16.79 -11.49
C VAL A 111 0.28 17.63 -10.30
N LEU A 112 0.85 17.00 -9.27
CA LEU A 112 1.36 17.73 -8.11
C LEU A 112 2.64 18.50 -8.44
N PRO A 113 2.75 19.79 -8.04
CA PRO A 113 3.96 20.56 -8.26
C PRO A 113 5.11 19.93 -7.47
N LYS A 114 6.30 19.87 -8.08
CA LYS A 114 7.52 19.45 -7.38
C LYS A 114 7.80 20.40 -6.22
N LYS A 115 8.43 19.88 -5.16
CA LYS A 115 8.86 20.67 -3.99
C LYS A 115 9.77 21.82 -4.41
N ALA A 116 9.76 22.89 -3.63
CA ALA A 116 10.65 24.03 -3.86
C ALA A 116 12.10 23.62 -3.60
N LEU A 117 13.02 24.14 -4.41
CA LEU A 117 14.46 23.91 -4.29
C LEU A 117 15.02 24.77 -3.16
N SER A 118 15.87 24.18 -2.33
CA SER A 118 16.66 24.91 -1.34
C SER A 118 17.77 25.72 -2.03
N PRO A 119 18.34 26.75 -1.38
CA PRO A 119 19.44 27.53 -1.95
C PRO A 119 20.61 26.66 -2.42
N TYR A 120 20.97 25.65 -1.62
CA TYR A 120 22.02 24.67 -1.97
C TYR A 120 21.67 23.86 -3.23
N ASN A 121 20.43 23.38 -3.36
CA ASN A 121 20.03 22.58 -4.53
C ASN A 121 20.01 23.43 -5.82
N ILE A 122 19.73 24.73 -5.71
CA ILE A 122 19.83 25.67 -6.84
C ILE A 122 21.29 25.84 -7.25
N PHE A 123 22.19 26.07 -6.28
CA PHE A 123 23.64 26.14 -6.51
C PHE A 123 24.17 24.86 -7.17
N VAL A 124 23.84 23.69 -6.63
CA VAL A 124 24.23 22.40 -7.22
C VAL A 124 23.71 22.28 -8.64
N ARG A 125 22.44 22.62 -8.91
CA ARG A 125 21.87 22.54 -10.26
C ARG A 125 22.60 23.42 -11.28
N GLU A 126 23.09 24.59 -10.87
CA GLU A 126 23.87 25.50 -11.73
C GLU A 126 25.28 24.93 -12.02
N ARG A 127 25.91 24.29 -11.03
CA ARG A 127 27.30 23.80 -11.12
C ARG A 127 27.45 22.35 -11.60
N PHE A 128 26.40 21.53 -11.46
CA PHE A 128 26.44 20.11 -11.79
C PHE A 128 26.77 19.79 -13.27
N PRO A 129 26.30 20.57 -14.27
CA PRO A 129 26.66 20.33 -15.67
C PRO A 129 28.16 20.40 -15.96
N PHE A 130 28.94 21.07 -15.09
CA PHE A 130 30.38 21.21 -15.21
C PHE A 130 31.16 20.13 -14.42
N CYS A 131 30.51 19.01 -14.08
CA CYS A 131 31.17 17.88 -13.41
C CYS A 131 32.31 17.33 -14.28
N PRO A 132 33.55 17.28 -13.77
CA PRO A 132 34.66 16.63 -14.48
C PRO A 132 34.35 15.16 -14.77
N THR A 133 34.79 14.65 -15.93
CA THR A 133 34.63 13.24 -16.32
C THR A 133 35.41 12.29 -15.43
N ASP A 134 36.52 12.76 -14.87
CA ASP A 134 37.47 11.94 -14.13
C ASP A 134 37.05 11.70 -12.68
N MET A 135 36.00 12.39 -12.22
CA MET A 135 35.55 12.35 -10.83
C MET A 135 34.15 11.75 -10.71
N THR A 136 33.92 10.99 -9.63
CA THR A 136 32.58 10.44 -9.40
C THR A 136 31.61 11.57 -9.02
N ALA A 137 30.36 11.44 -9.46
CA ALA A 137 29.32 12.43 -9.12
C ALA A 137 29.14 12.61 -7.61
N LYS A 138 29.42 11.58 -6.81
CA LYS A 138 29.35 11.63 -5.36
C LYS A 138 30.45 12.54 -4.79
N ASP A 139 31.68 12.38 -5.26
CA ASP A 139 32.81 13.19 -4.82
C ASP A 139 32.65 14.64 -5.28
N TYR A 140 32.07 14.86 -6.46
CA TYR A 140 31.76 16.20 -6.94
C TYR A 140 30.70 16.90 -6.10
N LEU A 141 29.63 16.20 -5.70
CA LEU A 141 28.64 16.76 -4.79
C LEU A 141 29.24 17.09 -3.42
N ALA A 142 30.21 16.31 -2.94
CA ALA A 142 30.92 16.62 -1.70
C ALA A 142 31.80 17.88 -1.85
N ALA A 143 32.49 18.02 -2.98
CA ALA A 143 33.26 19.24 -3.29
C ALA A 143 32.35 20.47 -3.39
N LEU A 144 31.21 20.38 -4.10
CA LEU A 144 30.22 21.45 -4.19
C LEU A 144 29.63 21.84 -2.83
N ALA A 145 29.48 20.90 -1.90
CA ALA A 145 29.05 21.20 -0.54
C ALA A 145 30.08 22.04 0.22
N LEU A 146 31.38 21.79 0.01
CA LEU A 146 32.45 22.61 0.57
C LEU A 146 32.51 24.00 -0.08
N ASP A 147 32.36 24.06 -1.41
CA ASP A 147 32.34 25.33 -2.15
C ASP A 147 31.16 26.21 -1.74
N PHE A 148 29.98 25.61 -1.54
CA PHE A 148 28.81 26.32 -1.06
C PHE A 148 29.03 26.94 0.33
N LYS A 149 29.75 26.24 1.22
CA LYS A 149 30.12 26.77 2.55
C LYS A 149 31.12 27.91 2.48
N LYS A 150 31.94 27.99 1.43
CA LYS A 150 32.92 29.06 1.21
C LYS A 150 32.33 30.30 0.54
N LEU A 151 31.07 30.25 0.08
CA LEU A 151 30.43 31.40 -0.55
C LEU A 151 30.32 32.58 0.40
N THR A 152 30.60 33.78 -0.11
CA THR A 152 30.37 35.01 0.64
C THR A 152 28.88 35.26 0.85
N PRO A 153 28.47 36.01 1.89
CA PRO A 153 27.06 36.33 2.11
C PRO A 153 26.37 37.00 0.90
N LYS A 154 27.11 37.81 0.14
CA LYS A 154 26.62 38.44 -1.10
C LYS A 154 26.29 37.42 -2.19
N GLN A 155 27.14 36.41 -2.38
CA GLN A 155 26.89 35.34 -3.34
C GLN A 155 25.76 34.41 -2.86
N LEU A 156 25.70 34.14 -1.56
CA LEU A 156 24.64 33.34 -0.96
C LEU A 156 23.26 34.01 -1.11
N ALA A 157 23.21 35.35 -1.03
CA ALA A 157 21.97 36.12 -1.18
C ALA A 157 21.26 35.85 -2.51
N LYS A 158 22.01 35.68 -3.62
CA LYS A 158 21.47 35.28 -4.93
C LYS A 158 20.65 33.99 -4.82
N TYR A 159 21.23 32.94 -4.24
CA TYR A 159 20.59 31.63 -4.12
C TYR A 159 19.41 31.62 -3.14
N VAL A 160 19.46 32.44 -2.09
CA VAL A 160 18.35 32.62 -1.15
C VAL A 160 17.16 33.28 -1.83
N GLU A 161 17.39 34.32 -2.63
CA GLU A 161 16.34 35.00 -3.38
C GLU A 161 15.70 34.07 -4.43
N GLU A 162 16.50 33.31 -5.18
CA GLU A 162 16.00 32.32 -6.14
C GLU A 162 15.18 31.21 -5.46
N SER A 163 15.63 30.74 -4.29
CA SER A 163 14.87 29.76 -3.50
C SER A 163 13.52 30.33 -3.04
N ARG A 164 13.46 31.60 -2.64
CA ARG A 164 12.21 32.28 -2.29
C ARG A 164 11.24 32.35 -3.48
N LYS A 165 11.74 32.73 -4.66
CA LYS A 165 10.94 32.75 -5.90
C LYS A 165 10.39 31.37 -6.24
N ASP A 166 11.19 30.31 -6.05
CA ASP A 166 10.74 28.93 -6.30
C ASP A 166 9.71 28.45 -5.26
N GLN A 167 9.85 28.86 -3.99
CA GLN A 167 8.83 28.62 -2.96
C GLN A 167 7.50 29.27 -3.32
N GLU A 168 7.51 30.51 -3.80
CA GLU A 168 6.32 31.21 -4.26
C GLU A 168 5.70 30.54 -5.49
N ARG A 169 6.50 30.08 -6.45
CA ARG A 169 6.04 29.29 -7.60
C ARG A 169 5.29 28.04 -7.14
N VAL A 170 5.86 27.29 -6.18
CA VAL A 170 5.23 26.08 -5.64
C VAL A 170 3.96 26.42 -4.87
N LYS A 171 3.96 27.48 -4.05
CA LYS A 171 2.77 27.94 -3.32
C LYS A 171 1.64 28.32 -4.27
N ARG A 172 1.94 29.05 -5.35
CA ARG A 172 0.98 29.41 -6.40
C ARG A 172 0.42 28.17 -7.09
N ALA A 173 1.29 27.24 -7.49
CA ALA A 173 0.87 25.99 -8.14
C ALA A 173 -0.01 25.12 -7.21
N LEU A 174 0.35 25.01 -5.93
CA LEU A 174 -0.47 24.32 -4.92
C LEU A 174 -1.81 25.03 -4.67
N GLY A 175 -1.83 26.37 -4.72
CA GLY A 175 -3.04 27.17 -4.56
C GLY A 175 -4.04 26.99 -5.71
N VAL A 176 -3.57 26.74 -6.94
CA VAL A 176 -4.41 26.40 -8.10
C VAL A 176 -4.91 24.96 -7.98
N LEU A 177 -4.03 24.05 -7.55
CA LEU A 177 -4.36 22.66 -7.30
C LEU A 177 -4.98 22.46 -5.92
N ARG A 178 -5.98 23.27 -5.52
CA ARG A 178 -6.74 22.97 -4.31
C ARG A 178 -7.24 21.55 -4.49
N PRO A 179 -6.70 20.55 -3.76
CA PRO A 179 -7.30 19.25 -3.83
C PRO A 179 -8.72 19.47 -3.36
N ASP A 180 -9.73 18.98 -4.10
CA ASP A 180 -11.08 18.93 -3.59
C ASP A 180 -10.95 18.46 -2.15
N PRO A 181 -11.38 19.27 -1.16
CA PRO A 181 -11.11 18.97 0.24
C PRO A 181 -11.67 17.58 0.44
N LYS A 182 -10.78 16.58 0.51
CA LYS A 182 -11.19 15.16 0.54
C LYS A 182 -12.27 15.11 1.58
N SER A 183 -13.49 14.76 1.17
CA SER A 183 -14.64 14.86 2.06
C SER A 183 -14.24 14.19 3.35
N LYS A 184 -14.10 15.00 4.41
CA LYS A 184 -13.65 14.47 5.69
C LYS A 184 -14.67 13.40 6.01
N ARG A 185 -14.22 12.15 6.20
CA ARG A 185 -15.13 11.08 6.63
C ARG A 185 -15.89 11.63 7.84
N SER A 186 -17.19 11.40 7.86
CA SER A 186 -18.03 11.77 9.00
C SER A 186 -17.35 11.22 10.27
N PRO A 187 -17.26 12.04 11.32
CA PRO A 187 -16.63 11.59 12.55
C PRO A 187 -17.44 10.42 13.10
N THR A 188 -16.78 9.31 13.38
CA THR A 188 -17.43 8.15 14.01
C THR A 188 -17.76 8.47 15.47
N ALA A 189 -18.72 7.76 16.07
CA ALA A 189 -19.06 7.89 17.49
C ALA A 189 -17.82 7.78 18.38
N TYR A 190 -16.96 6.80 18.10
CA TYR A 190 -15.68 6.64 18.77
C TYR A 190 -14.77 7.87 18.62
N THR A 191 -14.65 8.44 17.42
CA THR A 191 -13.82 9.64 17.19
C THR A 191 -14.33 10.85 17.98
N LEU A 192 -15.65 11.03 18.06
CA LEU A 192 -16.26 12.09 18.86
C LEU A 192 -16.02 11.88 20.36
N PHE A 193 -16.22 10.65 20.85
CA PHE A 193 -15.94 10.30 22.23
C PHE A 193 -14.49 10.57 22.60
N ILE A 194 -13.54 10.10 21.79
CA ILE A 194 -12.10 10.33 22.03
C ILE A 194 -11.79 11.81 22.05
N ARG A 195 -12.33 12.60 21.12
CA ARG A 195 -12.10 14.06 21.07
C ARG A 195 -12.58 14.75 22.34
N ASP A 196 -13.76 14.40 22.84
CA ASP A 196 -14.32 14.98 24.06
C ASP A 196 -13.56 14.51 25.31
N ASN A 197 -13.19 13.22 25.36
CA ASN A 197 -12.43 12.67 26.48
C ASN A 197 -11.03 13.30 26.58
N LEU A 198 -10.37 13.55 25.44
CA LEU A 198 -9.08 14.24 25.38
C LEU A 198 -9.18 15.73 25.79
N ARG A 199 -10.31 16.39 25.52
CA ARG A 199 -10.57 17.75 26.01
C ARG A 199 -10.79 17.78 27.51
N ALA A 200 -11.46 16.77 28.06
CA ALA A 200 -11.74 16.67 29.49
C ALA A 200 -10.52 16.26 30.33
N HIS A 201 -9.57 15.53 29.75
CA HIS A 201 -8.40 14.99 30.44
C HIS A 201 -7.09 15.54 29.85
N SER A 202 -7.07 16.82 29.49
CA SER A 202 -5.85 17.48 29.01
C SER A 202 -4.93 17.83 30.18
N ASP A 203 -4.54 16.83 30.97
CA ASP A 203 -3.73 16.99 32.19
C ASP A 203 -2.23 17.25 31.88
N GLY A 204 -1.91 17.77 30.69
CA GLY A 204 -0.55 18.02 30.23
C GLY A 204 0.31 16.77 29.95
N GLY A 205 -0.24 15.56 30.16
CA GLY A 205 0.44 14.30 29.88
C GLY A 205 0.68 14.05 28.38
N PRO A 206 1.55 13.08 28.04
CA PRO A 206 1.82 12.72 26.66
C PRO A 206 0.54 12.23 25.97
N MET A 207 0.21 12.82 24.81
CA MET A 207 -1.00 12.55 24.02
C MET A 207 -1.29 11.06 23.79
N ARG A 208 -0.24 10.24 23.69
CA ARG A 208 -0.35 8.79 23.48
C ARG A 208 -1.03 8.09 24.65
N GLU A 209 -0.70 8.46 25.89
CA GLU A 209 -1.28 7.84 27.09
C GLU A 209 -2.76 8.24 27.25
N ALA A 210 -3.07 9.51 26.99
CA ALA A 210 -4.44 10.01 26.99
C ALA A 210 -5.32 9.28 25.95
N MET A 211 -4.79 9.03 24.74
CA MET A 211 -5.47 8.23 23.71
C MET A 211 -5.71 6.78 24.15
N VAL A 212 -4.74 6.14 24.82
CA VAL A 212 -4.90 4.76 25.32
C VAL A 212 -5.98 4.70 26.42
N LYS A 213 -5.95 5.64 27.36
CA LYS A 213 -6.95 5.76 28.44
C LYS A 213 -8.35 6.00 27.88
N ALA A 214 -8.50 6.92 26.94
CA ALA A 214 -9.76 7.20 26.27
C ALA A 214 -10.26 5.97 25.48
N GLY A 215 -9.38 5.24 24.80
CA GLY A 215 -9.72 4.00 24.12
C GLY A 215 -10.15 2.86 25.05
N ALA A 216 -9.58 2.80 26.26
CA ALA A 216 -10.05 1.88 27.31
C ALA A 216 -11.42 2.31 27.85
N ALA A 217 -11.59 3.60 28.15
CA ALA A 217 -12.85 4.16 28.62
C ALA A 217 -14.01 3.92 27.64
N TRP A 218 -13.78 4.00 26.32
CA TRP A 218 -14.80 3.67 25.32
C TRP A 218 -15.25 2.20 25.38
N ARG A 219 -14.31 1.28 25.61
CA ARG A 219 -14.60 -0.17 25.70
C ARG A 219 -15.43 -0.52 26.93
N THR A 220 -15.26 0.22 28.02
CA THR A 220 -16.02 0.05 29.27
C THR A 220 -17.18 1.03 29.42
N ALA A 221 -17.41 1.93 28.45
CA ALA A 221 -18.48 2.91 28.51
C ALA A 221 -19.85 2.23 28.53
N ALA A 222 -20.76 2.77 29.36
CA ALA A 222 -22.15 2.34 29.40
C ALA A 222 -22.83 2.50 28.03
N PRO A 223 -23.83 1.66 27.70
CA PRO A 223 -24.56 1.75 26.44
C PRO A 223 -25.13 3.14 26.15
N GLU A 224 -25.63 3.83 27.19
CA GLU A 224 -26.18 5.19 27.09
C GLU A 224 -25.17 6.21 26.55
N VAL A 225 -23.93 6.13 27.00
CA VAL A 225 -22.85 7.01 26.52
C VAL A 225 -22.55 6.71 25.06
N ARG A 226 -22.54 5.42 24.67
CA ARG A 226 -22.31 5.04 23.27
C ARG A 226 -23.44 5.54 22.37
N ILE A 227 -24.69 5.35 22.78
CA ILE A 227 -25.88 5.83 22.06
C ILE A 227 -25.80 7.34 21.85
N LYS A 228 -25.43 8.12 22.88
CA LYS A 228 -25.23 9.57 22.76
C LYS A 228 -24.22 9.95 21.67
N TYR A 229 -23.09 9.25 21.59
CA TYR A 229 -22.08 9.56 20.58
C TYR A 229 -22.45 9.01 19.19
N GLU A 230 -23.25 7.95 19.13
CA GLU A 230 -23.81 7.42 17.88
C GLU A 230 -24.85 8.36 17.29
N THR A 231 -25.73 8.94 18.09
CA THR A 231 -26.68 9.98 17.63
C THR A 231 -25.93 11.21 17.15
N MET A 232 -24.95 11.72 17.92
CA MET A 232 -24.12 12.85 17.48
C MET A 232 -23.37 12.55 16.17
N ALA A 233 -22.82 11.35 16.02
CA ALA A 233 -22.12 10.96 14.78
C ALA A 233 -23.07 10.88 13.59
N ARG A 234 -24.31 10.42 13.81
CA ARG A 234 -25.38 10.40 12.81
C ARG A 234 -25.78 11.81 12.39
N ASP A 235 -25.98 12.71 13.35
CA ASP A 235 -26.37 14.10 13.08
C ASP A 235 -25.27 14.91 12.39
N MET A 236 -24.00 14.58 12.66
CA MET A 236 -22.84 15.17 12.00
C MET A 236 -22.50 14.53 10.64
N ALA A 237 -23.17 13.44 10.27
CA ALA A 237 -22.97 12.85 8.96
C ALA A 237 -23.53 13.81 7.90
N PRO A 238 -22.76 14.13 6.84
CA PRO A 238 -23.27 15.01 5.79
C PRO A 238 -24.53 14.39 5.17
N ALA A 239 -25.58 15.20 5.00
CA ALA A 239 -26.81 14.81 4.33
C ALA A 239 -26.45 14.15 2.98
N GLY A 240 -26.72 12.84 2.87
CA GLY A 240 -26.31 12.02 1.73
C GLY A 240 -25.40 10.83 2.06
N GLN A 241 -24.92 10.68 3.29
CA GLN A 241 -24.42 9.38 3.74
C GLN A 241 -25.60 8.45 4.01
N LYS A 242 -25.70 7.40 3.19
CA LYS A 242 -26.78 6.39 3.24
C LYS A 242 -26.93 5.86 4.67
N HIS A 243 -28.16 5.90 5.18
CA HIS A 243 -28.47 5.37 6.50
C HIS A 243 -28.03 3.89 6.55
N PRO A 244 -27.42 3.40 7.65
CA PRO A 244 -26.98 2.01 7.77
C PRO A 244 -28.10 1.00 7.49
N GLU A 245 -29.35 1.42 7.70
CA GLU A 245 -30.56 0.62 7.48
C GLU A 245 -30.95 0.48 6.01
N THR A 246 -30.55 1.42 5.14
CA THR A 246 -30.80 1.31 3.71
C THR A 246 -29.92 0.22 3.10
N ARG A 247 -30.49 -0.98 2.95
CA ARG A 247 -29.83 -2.07 2.22
C ARG A 247 -29.54 -1.58 0.80
N THR A 248 -28.31 -1.72 0.36
CA THR A 248 -27.93 -1.26 -0.99
C THR A 248 -28.31 -2.27 -2.08
N ARG A 249 -28.60 -3.52 -1.71
CA ARG A 249 -28.86 -4.64 -2.61
C ARG A 249 -29.82 -5.65 -1.98
N ALA A 250 -30.60 -6.33 -2.83
CA ALA A 250 -31.42 -7.47 -2.43
C ALA A 250 -30.54 -8.61 -1.88
N PRO A 251 -31.01 -9.36 -0.87
CA PRO A 251 -30.32 -10.54 -0.37
C PRO A 251 -30.29 -11.65 -1.43
N THR A 252 -29.13 -12.31 -1.58
CA THR A 252 -28.96 -13.46 -2.47
C THR A 252 -29.29 -14.77 -1.76
N ALA A 253 -29.43 -15.88 -2.50
CA ALA A 253 -29.67 -17.21 -1.94
C ALA A 253 -28.62 -17.60 -0.89
N TYR A 254 -27.34 -17.32 -1.20
CA TYR A 254 -26.24 -17.53 -0.27
C TYR A 254 -26.38 -16.74 1.04
N ASN A 255 -26.93 -15.51 1.01
CA ASN A 255 -27.13 -14.73 2.24
C ASN A 255 -28.18 -15.38 3.16
N PHE A 256 -29.23 -15.98 2.60
CA PHE A 256 -30.23 -16.72 3.39
C PHE A 256 -29.63 -18.01 3.97
N TYR A 257 -28.81 -18.72 3.20
CA TYR A 257 -28.05 -19.88 3.70
C TYR A 257 -27.14 -19.51 4.87
N LEU A 258 -26.39 -18.41 4.76
CA LEU A 258 -25.53 -17.92 5.84
C LEU A 258 -26.32 -17.54 7.09
N GLN A 259 -27.51 -16.94 6.93
CA GLN A 259 -28.38 -16.64 8.08
C GLN A 259 -28.87 -17.91 8.78
N GLU A 260 -29.20 -18.95 8.02
CA GLU A 260 -29.62 -20.24 8.58
C GLU A 260 -28.46 -20.94 9.30
N LEU A 261 -27.26 -20.98 8.70
CA LEU A 261 -26.06 -21.49 9.37
C LEU A 261 -25.71 -20.71 10.63
N ALA A 262 -25.79 -19.38 10.60
CA ALA A 262 -25.51 -18.55 11.76
C ALA A 262 -26.47 -18.82 12.93
N ARG A 263 -27.73 -19.20 12.65
CA ARG A 263 -28.71 -19.62 13.67
C ARG A 263 -28.45 -21.02 14.21
N ARG A 264 -27.86 -21.91 13.40
CA ARG A 264 -27.50 -23.27 13.78
C ARG A 264 -26.11 -23.38 14.42
N ARG A 265 -25.37 -22.28 14.50
CA ARG A 265 -24.02 -22.23 15.09
C ARG A 265 -24.07 -22.63 16.56
N VAL A 266 -23.14 -23.50 16.94
CA VAL A 266 -22.92 -23.89 18.34
C VAL A 266 -22.24 -22.75 19.10
N GLU A 267 -22.69 -22.52 20.33
CA GLU A 267 -22.12 -21.48 21.19
C GLU A 267 -20.63 -21.77 21.46
N GLY A 268 -19.75 -20.84 21.12
CA GLY A 268 -18.28 -20.98 21.26
C GLY A 268 -17.49 -21.12 19.96
N GLU A 269 -18.10 -21.54 18.85
CA GLU A 269 -17.39 -21.59 17.55
C GLU A 269 -17.10 -20.18 17.02
N SER A 270 -15.93 -19.90 16.45
CA SER A 270 -15.69 -18.58 15.84
C SER A 270 -16.57 -18.36 14.60
N LEU A 271 -17.28 -17.22 14.54
CA LEU A 271 -18.07 -16.85 13.36
C LEU A 271 -17.22 -16.85 12.07
N ALA A 272 -15.94 -16.52 12.18
CA ALA A 272 -15.02 -16.52 11.04
C ALA A 272 -14.78 -17.93 10.50
N ASP A 273 -14.73 -18.94 11.37
CA ASP A 273 -14.51 -20.32 10.95
C ASP A 273 -15.77 -20.95 10.37
N VAL A 274 -16.95 -20.63 10.93
CA VAL A 274 -18.25 -20.98 10.34
C VAL A 274 -18.40 -20.39 8.93
N MET A 275 -17.98 -19.14 8.72
CA MET A 275 -18.03 -18.51 7.39
C MET A 275 -17.07 -19.15 6.38
N LYS A 276 -15.90 -19.63 6.82
CA LYS A 276 -14.95 -20.34 5.94
C LYS A 276 -15.52 -21.67 5.46
N THR A 277 -16.14 -22.44 6.37
CA THR A 277 -16.73 -23.74 6.03
C THR A 277 -18.02 -23.59 5.23
N ALA A 278 -18.83 -22.56 5.50
CA ALA A 278 -20.04 -22.24 4.77
C ALA A 278 -19.81 -22.09 3.26
N GLY A 279 -18.71 -21.46 2.85
CA GLY A 279 -18.39 -21.29 1.44
C GLY A 279 -18.07 -22.61 0.71
N ALA A 280 -17.50 -23.59 1.42
CA ALA A 280 -17.24 -24.92 0.88
C ALA A 280 -18.54 -25.75 0.83
N LEU A 281 -19.30 -25.75 1.93
CA LEU A 281 -20.59 -26.44 2.03
C LEU A 281 -21.61 -25.94 1.00
N TRP A 282 -21.63 -24.63 0.71
CA TRP A 282 -22.47 -24.06 -0.34
C TRP A 282 -22.19 -24.62 -1.74
N LYS A 283 -20.94 -24.96 -2.03
CA LYS A 283 -20.57 -25.54 -3.32
C LYS A 283 -20.95 -27.01 -3.43
N THR A 284 -20.92 -27.75 -2.32
CA THR A 284 -21.28 -29.17 -2.26
C THR A 284 -22.77 -29.43 -2.05
N LEU A 285 -23.54 -28.39 -1.67
CA LEU A 285 -25.00 -28.43 -1.57
C LEU A 285 -25.63 -28.93 -2.88
N ASP A 286 -26.61 -29.82 -2.75
CA ASP A 286 -27.32 -30.37 -3.89
C ASP A 286 -28.21 -29.31 -4.57
N ALA A 287 -28.70 -29.62 -5.76
CA ALA A 287 -29.54 -28.69 -6.52
C ALA A 287 -30.89 -28.42 -5.84
N SER A 288 -31.47 -29.39 -5.15
CA SER A 288 -32.77 -29.32 -4.49
C SER A 288 -32.74 -28.44 -3.23
N GLU A 289 -31.69 -28.56 -2.41
CA GLU A 289 -31.46 -27.73 -1.23
C GLU A 289 -31.11 -26.31 -1.64
N ARG A 290 -30.38 -26.13 -2.76
CA ARG A 290 -30.06 -24.81 -3.31
C ARG A 290 -31.32 -24.10 -3.83
N GLU A 291 -32.25 -24.83 -4.45
CA GLU A 291 -33.51 -24.29 -4.95
C GLU A 291 -34.35 -23.64 -3.84
N ARG A 292 -34.35 -24.21 -2.63
CA ARG A 292 -35.01 -23.61 -1.45
C ARG A 292 -34.49 -22.20 -1.17
N TYR A 293 -33.18 -22.00 -1.22
CA TYR A 293 -32.57 -20.68 -0.98
C TYR A 293 -32.77 -19.72 -2.15
N ASP A 294 -32.83 -20.23 -3.38
CA ASP A 294 -33.16 -19.42 -4.57
C ASP A 294 -34.60 -18.89 -4.50
N HIS A 295 -35.55 -19.69 -4.02
CA HIS A 295 -36.91 -19.22 -3.75
C HIS A 295 -36.93 -18.11 -2.69
N LEU A 296 -36.21 -18.27 -1.57
CA LEU A 296 -36.08 -17.23 -0.55
C LEU A 296 -35.43 -15.95 -1.11
N ALA A 297 -34.44 -16.09 -2.00
CA ALA A 297 -33.80 -14.96 -2.67
C ALA A 297 -34.77 -14.19 -3.57
N LYS A 298 -35.63 -14.90 -4.32
CA LYS A 298 -36.68 -14.28 -5.15
C LYS A 298 -37.65 -13.48 -4.29
N VAL A 299 -38.16 -14.07 -3.20
CA VAL A 299 -39.06 -13.39 -2.25
C VAL A 299 -38.36 -12.20 -1.59
N GLY A 300 -37.11 -12.37 -1.16
CA GLY A 300 -36.30 -11.31 -0.57
C GLY A 300 -36.04 -10.15 -1.53
N LYS A 301 -35.87 -10.44 -2.83
CA LYS A 301 -35.73 -9.43 -3.88
C LYS A 301 -37.01 -8.63 -4.09
N ILE A 302 -38.18 -9.27 -4.06
CA ILE A 302 -39.48 -8.59 -4.17
C ILE A 302 -39.66 -7.63 -2.99
N LYS A 303 -39.50 -8.12 -1.75
CA LYS A 303 -39.58 -7.28 -0.54
C LYS A 303 -38.61 -6.11 -0.56
N PHE A 304 -37.38 -6.34 -1.02
CA PHE A 304 -36.39 -5.29 -1.16
C PHE A 304 -36.81 -4.19 -2.14
N LEU A 305 -37.45 -4.55 -3.26
CA LEU A 305 -37.94 -3.59 -4.24
C LEU A 305 -39.12 -2.79 -3.69
N GLU A 306 -40.06 -3.44 -3.00
CA GLU A 306 -41.19 -2.77 -2.32
C GLU A 306 -40.72 -1.78 -1.25
N GLU A 307 -39.74 -2.15 -0.44
CA GLU A 307 -39.12 -1.26 0.56
C GLU A 307 -38.46 -0.06 -0.11
N LYS A 308 -37.71 -0.29 -1.19
CA LYS A 308 -37.06 0.78 -1.95
C LYS A 308 -38.04 1.77 -2.58
N GLU A 309 -39.21 1.28 -3.01
CA GLU A 309 -40.28 2.11 -3.55
C GLU A 309 -40.96 2.95 -2.44
N LYS A 310 -41.18 2.37 -1.26
CA LYS A 310 -41.68 3.10 -0.08
C LYS A 310 -40.71 4.19 0.37
N ASP A 311 -39.41 3.90 0.43
CA ASP A 311 -38.38 4.88 0.78
C ASP A 311 -38.36 6.03 -0.23
N ALA A 312 -38.42 5.72 -1.54
CA ALA A 312 -38.50 6.74 -2.57
C ALA A 312 -39.77 7.61 -2.46
N ALA A 313 -40.90 7.02 -2.11
CA ALA A 313 -42.16 7.74 -1.90
C ALA A 313 -42.14 8.60 -0.61
N HIS A 314 -41.43 8.16 0.43
CA HIS A 314 -41.25 8.93 1.66
C HIS A 314 -40.40 10.17 1.41
N ASP A 315 -39.28 10.04 0.69
CA ASP A 315 -38.42 11.18 0.36
C ASP A 315 -39.15 12.27 -0.45
N VAL A 316 -40.05 11.89 -1.37
CA VAL A 316 -40.86 12.84 -2.15
C VAL A 316 -41.88 13.61 -1.31
N ARG A 317 -42.31 13.08 -0.15
CA ARG A 317 -43.26 13.77 0.74
C ARG A 317 -42.59 14.73 1.73
N VAL A 318 -41.27 14.65 1.89
CA VAL A 318 -40.50 15.45 2.85
C VAL A 318 -39.79 16.64 2.18
N THR A 319 -39.75 16.69 0.85
CA THR A 319 -39.31 17.84 0.05
C THR A 319 -40.44 18.82 -0.23
#